data_AF-A0A1F4S6X9-F1
#
_entry.id   AF-A0A1F4S6X9-F1
#
_cell.length_a   1.000
_cell.length_b   1.000
_cell.length_c   1.000
_cell.angle_alpha   90.00
_cell.angle_beta   90.00
_cell.angle_gamma   90.00
#
_symmetry.space_group_name_H-M   'P 1'
#
loop_
_entity.id
_entity.type
_entity.pdbx_description
1 polymer ?
#
loop_
_entity_poly.entity_id
_entity_poly.type
_entity_poly.pdbx_seq_one_letter_code
_entity_poly.pdbx_strand_id
1 'polypeptide(L)'
;MLSIFFLALIFSMLAVLMLKPTIFAFKIFPKAVKARLLVLFLLISIASSCFFVSLFIERARMPYNELGRYFDSDHVVVYFEQAKEIYGIFAFLSLVSTMVILYAIYKTNKK
;
A
#
# COMPACT_ATOMS: atom_id res chain seq x y z
N MET A 1 4.92 8.87 -13.68
CA MET A 1 5.03 8.06 -12.44
C MET A 1 4.12 8.55 -11.30
N LEU A 2 3.92 9.86 -11.11
CA LEU A 2 3.02 10.41 -10.07
C LEU A 2 1.56 9.91 -10.16
N SER A 3 1.06 9.64 -11.38
CA SER A 3 -0.31 9.21 -11.64
C SER A 3 -0.65 7.82 -11.08
N ILE A 4 0.28 6.86 -11.17
CA ILE A 4 0.09 5.49 -10.66
C ILE A 4 0.13 5.48 -9.13
N PHE A 5 0.96 6.34 -8.54
CA PHE A 5 1.08 6.51 -7.10
C PHE A 5 -0.19 7.08 -6.48
N PHE A 6 -0.77 8.11 -7.10
CA PHE A 6 -2.07 8.65 -6.71
C PHE A 6 -3.18 7.62 -6.86
N LEU A 7 -3.13 6.79 -7.91
CA LEU A 7 -4.09 5.71 -8.10
C LEU A 7 -4.00 4.68 -6.97
N ALA A 8 -2.79 4.20 -6.64
CA ALA A 8 -2.57 3.24 -5.57
C ALA A 8 -2.96 3.79 -4.19
N LEU A 9 -2.69 5.08 -3.95
CA LEU A 9 -3.12 5.79 -2.76
C LEU A 9 -4.65 5.85 -2.65
N ILE A 10 -5.32 6.27 -3.73
CA ILE A 10 -6.77 6.33 -3.83
C ILE A 10 -7.37 4.94 -3.64
N PHE A 11 -6.79 3.88 -4.21
CA PHE A 11 -7.25 2.50 -4.00
C PHE A 11 -7.04 2.03 -2.56
N SER A 12 -5.93 2.37 -1.91
CA SER A 12 -5.68 2.02 -0.50
C SER A 12 -6.62 2.77 0.45
N MET A 13 -6.87 4.07 0.20
CA MET A 13 -7.79 4.89 0.98
C MET A 13 -9.24 4.49 0.73
N LEU A 14 -9.61 4.17 -0.52
CA LEU A 14 -10.92 3.60 -0.85
C LEU A 14 -11.10 2.25 -0.17
N ALA A 15 -10.10 1.37 -0.15
CA ALA A 15 -10.21 0.09 0.55
C ALA A 15 -10.48 0.28 2.06
N VAL A 16 -9.89 1.29 2.69
CA VAL A 16 -10.11 1.65 4.10
C VAL A 16 -11.47 2.34 4.32
N LEU A 17 -11.84 3.34 3.51
CA LEU A 17 -13.12 4.06 3.61
C LEU A 17 -14.31 3.17 3.26
N MET A 18 -14.10 2.23 2.34
CA MET A 18 -15.12 1.28 1.92
C MET A 18 -15.38 0.21 2.96
N LEU A 19 -14.65 0.09 4.09
CA LEU A 19 -14.89 -1.00 5.05
C LEU A 19 -16.37 -1.12 5.49
N LYS A 20 -17.11 -0.01 5.67
CA LYS A 20 -18.56 -0.09 6.01
C LYS A 20 -19.47 -0.45 4.81
N PRO A 21 -19.45 0.25 3.67
CA PRO A 21 -20.30 -0.10 2.53
C PRO A 21 -19.87 -1.40 1.83
N THR A 22 -18.60 -1.77 1.91
CA THR A 22 -18.08 -3.02 1.32
C THR A 22 -18.43 -4.23 2.18
N ILE A 23 -18.57 -4.13 3.51
CA ILE A 23 -19.25 -5.15 4.33
C ILE A 23 -20.73 -5.33 3.92
N PHE A 24 -21.41 -4.23 3.54
CA PHE A 24 -22.81 -4.28 3.08
C PHE A 24 -22.93 -4.90 1.67
N ALA A 25 -22.06 -4.51 0.73
CA ALA A 25 -22.00 -5.10 -0.62
C ALA A 25 -21.50 -6.55 -0.60
N PHE A 26 -20.57 -6.90 0.30
CA PHE A 26 -20.16 -8.29 0.53
C PHE A 26 -21.30 -9.14 1.04
N LYS A 27 -22.41 -8.60 1.55
CA LYS A 27 -23.57 -9.42 1.94
C LYS A 27 -24.27 -10.04 0.72
N ILE A 28 -24.17 -9.40 -0.44
CA ILE A 28 -24.90 -9.73 -1.68
C ILE A 28 -24.20 -10.83 -2.49
N PHE A 29 -22.86 -10.91 -2.45
CA PHE A 29 -22.13 -11.86 -3.28
C PHE A 29 -22.19 -13.31 -2.75
N PRO A 30 -22.03 -14.33 -3.62
CA PRO A 30 -21.82 -15.71 -3.19
C PRO A 30 -20.51 -15.87 -2.40
N LYS A 31 -20.43 -16.84 -1.47
CA LYS A 31 -19.22 -17.12 -0.65
C LYS A 31 -17.95 -17.30 -1.52
N ALA A 32 -18.07 -18.00 -2.65
CA ALA A 32 -16.97 -18.23 -3.58
C ALA A 32 -16.45 -16.95 -4.25
N VAL A 33 -17.33 -16.01 -4.59
CA VAL A 33 -16.94 -14.73 -5.23
C VAL A 33 -16.23 -13.83 -4.21
N LYS A 34 -16.71 -13.79 -2.97
CA LYS A 34 -16.05 -13.06 -1.87
C LYS A 34 -14.63 -13.55 -1.62
N ALA A 35 -14.44 -14.87 -1.58
CA ALA A 35 -13.12 -15.45 -1.37
C ALA A 35 -12.14 -15.09 -2.50
N ARG A 36 -12.57 -15.17 -3.76
CA ARG A 36 -11.75 -14.78 -4.93
C ARG A 36 -11.37 -13.30 -4.90
N LEU A 37 -12.32 -12.43 -4.55
CA LEU A 37 -12.06 -10.99 -4.41
C LEU A 37 -11.07 -10.70 -3.28
N LEU A 38 -11.23 -11.33 -2.11
CA LEU A 38 -10.29 -11.17 -1.00
C LEU A 38 -8.88 -11.63 -1.36
N VAL A 39 -8.74 -12.75 -2.08
CA VAL A 39 -7.43 -13.22 -2.56
C VAL A 39 -6.83 -12.24 -3.55
N LEU A 40 -7.60 -11.69 -4.48
CA LEU A 40 -7.13 -10.66 -5.41
C LEU A 40 -6.66 -9.41 -4.66
N PHE A 41 -7.44 -8.92 -3.69
CA PHE A 41 -7.04 -7.79 -2.85
C PHE A 41 -5.78 -8.08 -2.02
N LEU A 42 -5.63 -9.32 -1.52
CA LEU A 42 -4.43 -9.73 -0.81
C LEU A 42 -3.20 -9.63 -1.72
N LEU A 43 -3.27 -10.15 -2.94
CA LEU A 43 -2.16 -10.10 -3.91
C LEU A 43 -1.77 -8.65 -4.23
N ILE A 44 -2.75 -7.77 -4.47
CA ILE A 44 -2.51 -6.35 -4.73
C ILE A 44 -1.87 -5.66 -3.52
N SER A 45 -2.36 -5.98 -2.31
CA SER A 45 -1.84 -5.42 -1.06
C SER A 45 -0.40 -5.86 -0.78
N ILE A 46 -0.06 -7.13 -1.04
CA ILE A 46 1.31 -7.65 -0.97
C ILE A 46 2.21 -6.93 -1.97
N ALA A 47 1.79 -6.82 -3.24
CA ALA A 47 2.57 -6.14 -4.27
C ALA A 47 2.82 -4.66 -3.91
N SER A 48 1.79 -3.98 -3.40
CA SER A 48 1.90 -2.60 -2.92
C SER A 48 2.85 -2.46 -1.74
N SER A 49 2.80 -3.40 -0.79
CA SER A 49 3.70 -3.44 0.37
C SER A 49 5.15 -3.60 -0.07
N CYS A 50 5.44 -4.56 -0.95
CA CYS A 50 6.78 -4.75 -1.50
C CYS A 50 7.28 -3.48 -2.21
N PHE A 51 6.42 -2.84 -3.00
CA PHE A 51 6.78 -1.62 -3.73
C PHE A 51 7.10 -0.45 -2.80
N PHE A 52 6.22 -0.12 -1.85
CA PHE A 52 6.45 1.00 -0.93
C PHE A 52 7.59 0.74 0.05
N VAL A 53 7.77 -0.49 0.53
CA VAL A 53 8.93 -0.86 1.36
C VAL A 53 10.22 -0.69 0.56
N SER A 54 10.26 -1.10 -0.71
CA SER A 54 11.45 -0.94 -1.56
C SER A 54 11.80 0.55 -1.72
N LEU A 55 10.81 1.39 -2.03
CA LEU A 55 11.01 2.84 -2.12
C LEU A 55 11.44 3.47 -0.79
N PHE A 56 10.85 3.03 0.32
CA PHE A 56 11.25 3.49 1.64
C PHE A 56 12.71 3.17 1.93
N ILE A 57 13.15 1.94 1.67
CA ILE A 57 14.54 1.51 1.88
C ILE A 57 15.49 2.26 0.96
N GLU A 58 15.14 2.41 -0.32
CA GLU A 58 15.93 3.17 -1.29
C GLU A 58 16.14 4.61 -0.80
N ARG A 59 15.05 5.27 -0.38
CA ARG A 59 15.09 6.64 0.14
C ARG A 59 15.85 6.72 1.46
N ALA A 60 15.67 5.78 2.36
CA ALA A 60 16.35 5.78 3.66
C ALA A 60 17.86 5.62 3.56
N ARG A 61 18.38 5.08 2.46
CA ARG A 61 19.82 4.87 2.21
C ARG A 61 20.48 6.02 1.45
N MET A 62 19.73 7.02 1.00
CA MET A 62 20.29 8.14 0.26
C MET A 62 21.14 9.03 1.18
N PRO A 63 22.30 9.53 0.71
CA PRO A 63 23.17 10.39 1.50
C PRO A 63 22.68 11.83 1.46
N TYR A 64 21.62 12.12 2.23
CA TYR A 64 21.10 13.48 2.38
C TYR A 64 22.11 14.38 3.07
N ASN A 65 22.19 15.65 2.62
CA ASN A 65 22.98 16.68 3.29
C ASN A 65 22.25 17.27 4.51
N GLU A 66 22.89 18.23 5.20
CA GLU A 66 22.32 18.91 6.39
C GLU A 66 20.99 19.64 6.12
N LEU A 67 20.68 19.92 4.86
CA LEU A 67 19.42 20.55 4.43
C LEU A 67 18.35 19.51 4.04
N GLY A 68 18.60 18.22 4.23
CA GLY A 68 17.69 17.13 3.89
C GLY A 68 17.55 16.90 2.39
N ARG A 69 18.57 17.21 1.59
CA ARG A 69 18.56 17.07 0.12
C ARG A 69 19.65 16.13 -0.36
N TYR A 70 19.32 15.30 -1.33
CA TYR A 70 20.27 14.47 -2.08
C TYR A 70 20.13 14.79 -3.57
N PHE A 71 21.24 15.17 -4.21
CA PHE A 71 21.26 15.40 -5.65
C PHE A 71 21.85 14.18 -6.35
N ASP A 72 21.06 13.56 -7.22
CA ASP A 72 21.48 12.48 -8.08
C ASP A 72 21.98 13.07 -9.40
N SER A 73 23.30 12.99 -9.63
CA SER A 73 23.96 13.51 -10.82
C SER A 73 23.59 12.74 -12.08
N ASP A 74 23.26 11.46 -11.97
CA ASP A 74 23.02 10.58 -13.12
C ASP A 74 21.65 10.87 -13.73
N HIS A 75 20.66 11.15 -12.87
CA HIS A 75 19.29 11.45 -13.27
C HIS A 75 18.96 12.95 -13.27
N VAL A 76 19.86 13.80 -12.75
CA VAL A 76 19.66 15.25 -12.59
C VAL A 76 18.39 15.54 -11.77
N VAL A 77 18.20 14.80 -10.68
CA VAL A 77 17.04 14.92 -9.78
C VAL A 77 17.48 15.25 -8.36
N VAL A 78 16.74 16.16 -7.72
CA VAL A 78 16.89 16.44 -6.28
C VAL A 78 15.83 15.67 -5.52
N TYR A 79 16.29 14.85 -4.59
CA TYR A 79 15.46 14.10 -3.67
C TYR A 79 15.46 14.74 -2.28
N PHE A 80 14.28 14.76 -1.68
CA PHE A 80 14.06 15.34 -0.36
C PHE A 80 13.92 14.24 0.68
N GLU A 81 14.51 14.44 1.86
CA GLU A 81 14.46 13.48 2.95
C GLU A 81 13.03 13.22 3.43
N GLN A 82 12.16 14.23 3.41
CA GLN A 82 10.75 14.10 3.82
C GLN A 82 9.99 13.04 3.01
N ALA A 83 10.41 12.76 1.77
CA ALA A 83 9.81 11.71 0.95
C ALA A 83 9.98 10.32 1.59
N LYS A 84 11.07 10.07 2.32
CA LYS A 84 11.31 8.84 3.10
C LYS A 84 10.15 8.59 4.06
N GLU A 85 9.75 9.60 4.82
CA GLU A 85 8.68 9.47 5.82
C GLU A 85 7.34 9.14 5.17
N ILE A 86 7.02 9.80 4.05
CA ILE A 86 5.79 9.57 3.28
C ILE A 86 5.74 8.12 2.78
N TYR A 87 6.82 7.61 2.18
CA TYR A 87 6.86 6.22 1.74
C TYR A 87 6.84 5.23 2.92
N GLY A 88 7.42 5.60 4.06
CA GLY A 88 7.35 4.82 5.29
C GLY A 88 5.91 4.68 5.80
N ILE A 89 5.12 5.76 5.78
CA ILE A 89 3.70 5.73 6.12
C ILE A 89 2.93 4.82 5.15
N PHE A 90 3.19 4.90 3.84
CA PHE A 90 2.53 4.02 2.87
C PHE A 90 2.95 2.56 3.00
N ALA A 91 4.21 2.28 3.27
CA ALA A 91 4.70 0.94 3.59
C ALA A 91 4.00 0.38 4.83
N PHE A 92 3.86 1.17 5.89
CA PHE A 92 3.16 0.77 7.10
C PHE A 92 1.67 0.49 6.84
N LEU A 93 0.96 1.41 6.18
CA LEU A 93 -0.46 1.26 5.88
C LEU A 93 -0.74 0.04 4.98
N SER A 94 0.12 -0.21 3.99
CA SER A 94 -0.01 -1.38 3.11
C SER A 94 0.20 -2.69 3.86
N LEU A 95 1.20 -2.77 4.75
CA LEU A 95 1.39 -3.93 5.63
C LEU A 95 0.21 -4.17 6.56
N VAL A 96 -0.32 -3.12 7.20
CA VAL A 96 -1.52 -3.23 8.05
C VAL A 96 -2.71 -3.73 7.23
N SER A 97 -2.91 -3.21 6.03
CA SER A 97 -3.99 -3.68 5.15
C SER A 97 -3.84 -5.15 4.77
N THR A 98 -2.61 -5.62 4.52
CA THR A 98 -2.31 -7.02 4.23
C THR A 98 -2.74 -7.92 5.38
N MET A 99 -2.39 -7.53 6.62
CA MET A 99 -2.76 -8.29 7.82
C MET A 99 -4.28 -8.34 8.04
N VAL A 100 -4.97 -7.23 7.81
CA VAL A 100 -6.44 -7.16 7.92
C VAL A 100 -7.12 -8.07 6.90
N ILE A 101 -6.65 -8.07 5.64
CA ILE A 101 -7.19 -8.93 4.58
C ILE A 101 -6.91 -10.40 4.89
N LEU A 102 -5.70 -10.73 5.33
CA LEU A 102 -5.32 -12.08 5.71
C LEU A 102 -6.21 -12.62 6.85
N TYR A 103 -6.47 -11.80 7.87
CA TYR A 103 -7.39 -12.13 8.94
C TYR A 103 -8.83 -12.34 8.45
N ALA A 104 -9.30 -11.49 7.52
CA ALA A 104 -10.63 -11.64 6.91
C ALA A 104 -10.76 -12.94 6.12
N ILE A 105 -9.71 -13.36 5.40
CA ILE A 105 -9.66 -14.64 4.68
C ILE A 105 -9.69 -15.80 5.68
N TYR A 106 -8.83 -15.77 6.70
CA TYR A 106 -8.78 -16.80 7.75
C TYR A 106 -10.14 -17.01 8.41
N LYS A 107 -10.81 -15.92 8.80
CA LYS A 107 -12.14 -15.96 9.42
C LYS A 107 -13.21 -16.49 8.46
N THR A 108 -13.10 -16.22 7.17
CA THR A 108 -14.05 -16.70 6.14
C THR A 108 -13.90 -18.20 5.88
N ASN A 109 -12.68 -18.74 5.98
CA ASN A 109 -12.40 -20.16 5.80
C ASN A 109 -12.70 -21.00 7.05
N LYS A 110 -12.69 -20.40 8.25
CA LYS A 110 -13.01 -21.08 9.52
C LYS A 110 -14.53 -21.21 9.78
N LYS A 111 -15.37 -20.54 8.99
CA LYS A 111 -16.84 -20.66 8.99
C LYS A 111 -17.31 -21.55 7.85
#